data_AF-A0A7X9LAD8-F1
#
_entry.id   AF-A0A7X9LAD8-F1
#
_cell.length_a   1.000
_cell.length_b   1.000
_cell.length_c   1.000
_cell.angle_alpha   90.00
_cell.angle_beta   90.00
_cell.angle_gamma   90.00
#
_symmetry.space_group_name_H-M   'P 1'
#
loop_
_entity.id
_entity.type
_entity.pdbx_description
1 polymer ?
#
loop_
_entity_poly.entity_id
_entity_poly.type
_entity_poly.pdbx_seq_one_letter_code
_entity_poly.pdbx_strand_id
1 'polypeptide(L)' 'VFLVSHSMGSIADTCERTIWIHRGELRMDGPTEEVLEEYQDSRGRR' A
#
# COMPACT_ATOMS: atom_id res chain seq x y z
N VAL A 1 -6.80 14.51 2.80
CA VAL A 1 -6.01 14.56 1.55
C VAL A 1 -5.99 13.15 0.97
N PHE A 2 -6.02 13.01 -0.35
CA PHE A 2 -5.89 11.70 -1.01
C PHE A 2 -4.56 11.68 -1.77
N LEU A 3 -3.65 10.82 -1.35
CA LEU A 3 -2.30 10.69 -1.91
C LEU A 3 -2.20 9.43 -2.76
N VAL A 4 -1.72 9.57 -4.00
CA VAL A 4 -1.36 8.45 -4.87
C VAL A 4 0.13 8.57 -5.18
N SER A 5 0.89 7.54 -4.87
CA SER A 5 2.34 7.52 -5.04
C SER A 5 2.83 6.11 -5.38
N HIS A 6 3.97 6.03 -6.06
CA HIS A 6 4.72 4.78 -6.22
C HIS A 6 5.86 4.64 -5.20
N SER A 7 6.12 5.69 -4.43
CA SER A 7 7.09 5.67 -3.34
C SER A 7 6.41 5.16 -2.07
N MET A 8 6.84 3.99 -1.59
CA MET A 8 6.32 3.41 -0.37
C MET A 8 6.68 4.24 0.87
N GLY A 9 7.89 4.82 0.93
CA GLY A 9 8.29 5.70 2.03
C GLY A 9 7.38 6.92 2.15
N SER A 10 7.03 7.55 1.01
CA SER A 10 6.10 8.69 1.02
C SER A 10 4.70 8.31 1.50
N ILE A 11 4.25 7.09 1.20
CA ILE A 11 2.96 6.57 1.68
C ILE A 11 3.03 6.31 3.18
N ALA A 12 4.10 5.66 3.66
CA ALA A 12 4.32 5.37 5.07
C ALA A 12 4.39 6.65 5.93
N ASP A 13 5.07 7.68 5.45
CA ASP A 13 5.26 8.92 6.23
C ASP A 13 4.01 9.82 6.28
N THR A 14 3.08 9.66 5.32
CA THR A 14 1.99 10.63 5.11
C THR A 14 0.58 10.05 5.34
N CYS A 15 0.41 8.73 5.26
CA CYS A 15 -0.91 8.08 5.28
C CYS A 15 -1.07 7.16 6.50
N GLU A 16 -2.22 7.24 7.16
CA GLU A 16 -2.61 6.32 8.25
C GLU A 16 -3.37 5.08 7.74
N ARG A 17 -4.08 5.23 6.60
CA ARG A 17 -4.83 4.18 5.92
C ARG A 17 -4.46 4.16 4.45
N THR A 18 -4.28 2.96 3.89
CA THR A 18 -3.90 2.76 2.49
C THR A 18 -4.83 1.77 1.81
N ILE A 19 -5.10 2.02 0.52
CA ILE A 19 -5.88 1.13 -0.34
C ILE A 19 -4.95 0.58 -1.41
N TRP A 20 -4.84 -0.75 -1.50
CA TRP A 20 -4.10 -1.43 -2.55
C TRP A 20 -5.05 -1.98 -3.61
N ILE A 21 -4.86 -1.54 -4.86
CA ILE A 21 -5.57 -2.04 -6.04
C ILE A 21 -4.56 -2.75 -6.96
N HIS A 22 -4.92 -3.94 -7.44
CA HIS A 22 -4.15 -4.70 -8.41
C HIS A 22 -5.06 -5.20 -9.54
N ARG A 23 -4.71 -4.87 -10.79
CA ARG A 23 -5.47 -5.27 -11.99
C ARG A 23 -6.96 -4.90 -11.94
N GLY A 24 -7.27 -3.73 -11.40
CA GLY A 24 -8.65 -3.25 -11.27
C GLY A 24 -9.42 -3.86 -10.10
N GLU A 25 -8.80 -4.72 -9.29
CA GLU A 25 -9.41 -5.32 -8.11
C GLU A 25 -8.84 -4.70 -6.83
N LEU A 26 -9.71 -4.42 -5.87
CA LEU A 26 -9.31 -4.10 -4.50
C LEU A 26 -8.68 -5.33 -3.86
N ARG A 27 -7.40 -5.25 -3.50
CA ARG A 27 -6.67 -6.34 -2.83
C ARG A 27 -6.70 -6.20 -1.33
N MET A 28 -6.51 -4.97 -0.83
CA MET A 28 -6.53 -4.68 0.59
C MET A 28 -6.89 -3.22 0.84
N ASP A 29 -7.53 -2.98 1.98
CA ASP A 29 -7.86 -1.66 2.51
C ASP A 29 -7.70 -1.73 4.03
N GLY A 30 -6.79 -0.95 4.59
CA GLY A 30 -6.44 -1.06 6.01
C GLY A 30 -5.35 -0.09 6.46
N PRO A 31 -4.83 -0.25 7.69
CA PRO A 31 -3.71 0.52 8.20
C PRO A 31 -2.53 0.47 7.24
N THR A 32 -1.86 1.62 7.05
CA THR A 32 -0.79 1.72 6.04
C THR A 32 0.31 0.69 6.24
N GLU A 33 0.73 0.42 7.48
CA GLU A 33 1.79 -0.54 7.77
C GLU A 33 1.44 -1.96 7.30
N GLU A 34 0.24 -2.44 7.63
CA GLU A 34 -0.26 -3.77 7.24
C GLU A 34 -0.38 -3.91 5.72
N VAL A 35 -0.93 -2.89 5.06
CA VAL A 35 -1.11 -2.90 3.60
C VAL A 35 0.22 -2.89 2.86
N LEU A 36 1.22 -2.15 3.37
CA LEU A 36 2.56 -2.11 2.79
C LEU A 36 3.32 -3.40 3.01
N GLU A 37 3.15 -4.09 4.14
CA GLU A 37 3.73 -5.41 4.41
C GLU A 37 3.20 -6.45 3.41
N GLU A 38 1.89 -6.59 3.32
CA GLU A 38 1.22 -7.51 2.38
C GLU A 38 1.57 -7.21 0.92
N TYR A 39 1.65 -5.91 0.56
CA TYR A 39 2.07 -5.49 -0.76
C TYR A 39 3.50 -5.95 -1.10
N GLN A 40 4.44 -5.83 -0.15
CA GLN A 40 5.83 -6.27 -0.34
C GLN A 40 5.93 -7.78 -0.48
N ASP A 41 5.23 -8.52 0.36
CA ASP A 41 5.21 -9.98 0.31
C ASP A 41 4.63 -10.49 -1.01
N SER A 42 3.58 -9.83 -1.53
CA SER A 42 2.97 -10.17 -2.82
C SER A 42 3.93 -10.01 -4.02
N ARG A 43 4.95 -9.15 -3.90
CA ARG A 43 5.95 -8.90 -4.96
C ARG A 43 7.04 -9.97 -5.02
N GLY A 44 7.04 -10.93 -4.09
CA GLY A 44 8.09 -11.93 -3.95
C GLY A 44 9.34 -11.29 -3.35
N ARG A 45 9.59 -11.60 -2.07
CA ARG A 45 10.83 -11.24 -1.38
C ARG A 45 12.01 -11.80 -2.18
N ARG A 46 12.77 -10.91 -2.85
CA ARG A 46 14.05 -11.28 -3.47
C ARG A 46 15.05 -11.68 -2.40
#